data_AF-A0A7I4EZ39-F1
#
_entry.id   AF-A0A7I4EZ39-F1
#
_cell.length_a   1.000
_cell.length_b   1.000
_cell.length_c   1.000
_cell.angle_alpha   90.00
_cell.angle_beta   90.00
_cell.angle_gamma   90.00
#
_symmetry.space_group_name_H-M   'P 1'
#
loop_
_entity.id
_entity.type
_entity.pdbx_description
1 polymer ?
#
loop_
_entity_poly.entity_id
_entity_poly.type
_entity_poly.pdbx_seq_one_letter_code
_entity_poly.pdbx_strand_id
1 'polypeptide(L)'
;MLECSIGSLAAVSSFFFFFFFFFSLLKFGVWNQASMEAMRTTSLARPLSWKDSISSFLHSDYDTTMQLQRGKSGPGLCAVAPSGFGFVGLKGNSRSNQLCPISRPIKRFPQCCIRSALTSHYYLGPRRPTSARAIAGKSAPSKLSDDSGENRIQARAKRLQDAVGPNKTLLDAQARVCTGPTQTRPLDEAQAYKVLNTVLQSGRGELPDSEKVSKAQLGAFFGAMTLRANCFPPPTRWSDGERKAMSELWPALSKCLPEEVLFLADPEGSIMGEPSDVGPNFSGKSPPDVQLVSALRRVMGGGHLEQEELANLLRGVLPLQGPKGEVSDALLAAFMICSRMNGETEGELNAYCMAFDDELDSLPVAKVKSLTHYGEPYDGNTRFFRSSLFVAAVRASYGETCLLHGVDWMPPKGGVTEEQMLKYMGANTSLTLKEAVKLLEDKGVGFAYISQREARPSLHSLVDLREHIKKRPPIATTEKVQRYIKEF
;
A
#
# COMPACT_ATOMS: atom_id res chain seq x y z
N MET A 1 -25.59 48.14 9.76
CA MET A 1 -24.85 46.86 9.79
C MET A 1 -25.69 45.85 9.03
N LEU A 2 -25.51 45.85 7.71
CA LEU A 2 -26.27 45.09 6.73
C LEU A 2 -25.28 44.19 5.96
N GLU A 3 -25.79 43.06 5.49
CA GLU A 3 -25.23 42.16 4.48
C GLU A 3 -24.01 41.30 4.86
N CYS A 4 -24.29 40.09 5.35
CA CYS A 4 -23.47 38.90 5.06
C CYS A 4 -24.29 37.62 5.28
N SER A 5 -25.16 37.24 4.34
CA SER A 5 -25.89 35.96 4.44
C SER A 5 -26.33 35.32 3.11
N ILE A 6 -25.69 35.64 1.97
CA ILE A 6 -26.08 35.07 0.66
C ILE A 6 -24.96 34.22 0.01
N GLY A 7 -23.70 34.33 0.47
CA GLY A 7 -22.56 33.64 -0.17
C GLY A 7 -22.44 32.13 0.06
N SER A 8 -23.07 31.56 1.09
CA SER A 8 -22.88 30.14 1.46
C SER A 8 -23.83 29.18 0.70
N LEU A 9 -25.02 29.65 0.30
CA LEU A 9 -25.97 28.86 -0.50
C LEU A 9 -25.59 28.80 -1.99
N ALA A 10 -24.96 29.86 -2.52
CA ALA A 10 -24.49 29.88 -3.91
C ALA A 10 -23.33 28.89 -4.15
N ALA A 11 -22.42 28.71 -3.19
CA ALA A 11 -21.32 27.76 -3.31
C ALA A 11 -21.80 26.30 -3.29
N VAL A 12 -22.81 25.98 -2.46
CA VAL A 12 -23.41 24.64 -2.40
C VAL A 12 -24.27 24.36 -3.63
N SER A 13 -25.02 25.36 -4.13
CA SER A 13 -25.77 25.26 -5.39
C SER A 13 -24.86 25.04 -6.60
N SER A 14 -23.76 25.80 -6.71
CA SER A 14 -22.75 25.62 -7.76
C SER A 14 -22.04 24.27 -7.65
N PHE A 15 -21.84 23.74 -6.44
CA PHE A 15 -21.29 22.40 -6.22
C PHE A 15 -22.21 21.30 -6.79
N PHE A 16 -23.52 21.39 -6.53
CA PHE A 16 -24.50 20.44 -7.10
C PHE A 16 -24.71 20.63 -8.60
N PHE A 17 -24.67 21.86 -9.10
CA PHE A 17 -24.84 22.16 -10.52
C PHE A 17 -23.64 21.66 -11.35
N PHE A 18 -22.41 21.85 -10.86
CA PHE A 18 -21.21 21.32 -11.52
C PHE A 18 -21.18 19.79 -11.46
N PHE A 19 -21.63 19.19 -10.35
CA PHE A 19 -21.74 17.75 -10.17
C PHE A 19 -22.74 17.12 -11.16
N PHE A 20 -23.92 17.72 -11.33
CA PHE A 20 -24.91 17.25 -12.31
C PHE A 20 -24.50 17.55 -13.76
N PHE A 21 -23.90 18.70 -14.05
CA PHE A 21 -23.46 19.07 -15.39
C PHE A 21 -22.33 18.18 -15.90
N PHE A 22 -21.34 17.88 -15.03
CA PHE A 22 -20.24 16.98 -15.37
C PHE A 22 -20.73 15.54 -15.59
N PHE A 23 -21.68 15.06 -14.79
CA PHE A 23 -22.31 13.75 -15.01
C PHE A 23 -23.22 13.71 -16.24
N SER A 24 -23.90 14.80 -16.60
CA SER A 24 -24.70 14.89 -17.83
C SER A 24 -23.80 14.84 -19.08
N LEU A 25 -22.63 15.48 -19.03
CA LEU A 25 -21.60 15.38 -20.07
C LEU A 25 -20.98 13.99 -20.18
N LEU A 26 -20.89 13.24 -19.07
CA LEU A 26 -20.45 11.84 -19.07
C LEU A 26 -21.53 10.86 -19.56
N LYS A 27 -22.83 11.21 -19.45
CA LYS A 27 -23.97 10.36 -19.83
C LYS A 27 -24.40 10.54 -21.28
N PHE A 28 -24.16 11.71 -21.87
CA PHE A 28 -24.39 12.00 -23.28
C PHE A 28 -23.05 12.11 -24.01
N GLY A 29 -22.55 10.98 -24.52
CA GLY A 29 -21.27 10.88 -25.21
C GLY A 29 -21.16 11.82 -26.41
N VAL A 30 -20.59 13.00 -26.19
CA VAL A 30 -20.15 13.93 -27.26
C VAL A 30 -18.68 14.24 -27.05
N TRP A 31 -17.84 13.24 -27.32
CA TRP A 31 -16.46 13.44 -27.76
C TRP A 31 -16.28 12.60 -29.01
N ASN A 32 -16.78 13.13 -30.13
CA ASN A 32 -16.55 12.57 -31.44
C ASN A 32 -15.36 13.30 -32.09
N GLN A 33 -14.58 12.55 -32.86
CA GLN A 33 -13.18 12.77 -33.24
C GLN A 33 -12.94 13.91 -34.27
N ALA A 34 -13.81 14.93 -34.34
CA ALA A 34 -13.78 15.98 -35.37
C ALA A 34 -13.47 17.40 -34.84
N SER A 35 -13.33 17.61 -33.52
CA SER A 35 -13.15 18.95 -32.94
C SER A 35 -11.71 19.37 -32.65
N MET A 36 -10.71 18.54 -32.98
CA MET A 36 -9.29 18.81 -32.69
C MET A 36 -8.52 19.51 -33.83
N GLU A 37 -9.14 19.76 -34.98
CA GLU A 37 -8.45 20.32 -36.16
C GLU A 37 -8.78 21.80 -36.45
N ALA A 38 -9.68 22.42 -35.68
CA ALA A 38 -10.11 23.82 -35.89
C ALA A 38 -9.47 24.85 -34.94
N MET A 39 -8.50 24.46 -34.10
CA MET A 39 -7.80 25.38 -33.17
C MET A 39 -6.34 25.67 -33.55
N ARG A 40 -6.05 25.68 -34.86
CA ARG A 40 -4.89 26.37 -35.44
C ARG A 40 -5.37 27.28 -36.56
N THR A 41 -5.88 28.46 -36.20
CA THR A 41 -5.62 29.72 -36.90
C THR A 41 -6.49 30.84 -36.35
N THR A 42 -5.90 32.03 -36.32
CA THR A 42 -6.49 33.37 -36.26
C THR A 42 -6.93 33.96 -34.91
N SER A 43 -6.46 35.19 -34.79
CA SER A 43 -6.53 36.18 -33.72
C SER A 43 -7.88 36.90 -33.61
N LEU A 44 -8.08 37.52 -32.43
CA LEU A 44 -8.93 38.71 -32.13
C LEU A 44 -10.46 38.54 -32.12
N ALA A 45 -11.06 38.60 -30.92
CA ALA A 45 -12.11 39.59 -30.53
C ALA A 45 -12.52 39.46 -29.04
N ARG A 46 -13.01 40.58 -28.46
CA ARG A 46 -13.39 40.85 -27.05
C ARG A 46 -14.79 40.30 -26.65
N PRO A 47 -15.17 40.29 -25.34
CA PRO A 47 -16.27 39.47 -24.81
C PRO A 47 -17.65 40.14 -24.85
N LEU A 48 -18.72 39.32 -25.00
CA LEU A 48 -20.13 39.71 -24.84
C LEU A 48 -20.70 39.18 -23.51
N SER A 49 -21.56 39.99 -22.86
CA SER A 49 -22.05 39.81 -21.50
C SER A 49 -23.22 38.83 -21.35
N TRP A 50 -23.21 38.11 -20.23
CA TRP A 50 -24.11 37.04 -19.80
C TRP A 50 -25.37 37.56 -19.07
N LYS A 51 -26.33 38.19 -19.76
CA LYS A 51 -27.60 38.62 -19.12
C LYS A 51 -28.92 38.17 -19.75
N ASP A 52 -28.93 37.54 -20.92
CA ASP A 52 -30.20 37.28 -21.62
C ASP A 52 -30.65 35.80 -21.66
N SER A 53 -29.93 34.88 -21.00
CA SER A 53 -30.23 33.43 -21.11
C SER A 53 -30.95 32.79 -19.92
N ILE A 54 -31.40 33.56 -18.91
CA ILE A 54 -32.10 33.02 -17.71
C ILE A 54 -33.53 33.55 -17.62
N SER A 55 -34.34 33.32 -18.66
CA SER A 55 -35.78 33.67 -18.63
C SER A 55 -36.71 32.53 -19.09
N SER A 56 -36.21 31.38 -19.52
CA SER A 56 -37.07 30.34 -20.13
C SER A 56 -37.16 29.01 -19.39
N PHE A 57 -36.59 28.87 -18.19
CA PHE A 57 -36.44 27.55 -17.55
C PHE A 57 -37.14 27.36 -16.19
N LEU A 58 -37.95 28.31 -15.73
CA LEU A 58 -38.70 28.17 -14.47
C LEU A 58 -40.22 28.18 -14.72
N HIS A 59 -40.74 27.09 -15.26
CA HIS A 59 -42.10 26.63 -15.00
C HIS A 59 -42.22 25.13 -15.32
N SER A 60 -42.23 24.30 -14.29
CA SER A 60 -42.80 22.95 -14.30
C SER A 60 -42.82 22.44 -12.87
N ASP A 61 -44.02 22.43 -12.29
CA ASP A 61 -44.35 21.88 -10.99
C ASP A 61 -43.92 20.42 -10.85
N TYR A 62 -43.36 20.05 -9.70
CA TYR A 62 -43.62 18.74 -9.09
C TYR A 62 -43.58 18.85 -7.56
N ASP A 63 -44.72 18.47 -7.01
CA ASP A 63 -45.14 18.50 -5.62
C ASP A 63 -44.71 17.19 -4.94
N THR A 64 -43.94 17.26 -3.85
CA THR A 64 -43.93 16.17 -2.84
C THR A 64 -43.51 16.71 -1.48
N THR A 65 -44.44 16.66 -0.55
CA THR A 65 -44.39 17.10 0.83
C THR A 65 -43.63 16.09 1.71
N MET A 66 -42.64 16.56 2.48
CA MET A 66 -42.25 15.94 3.76
C MET A 66 -42.13 17.03 4.82
N GLN A 67 -43.03 16.97 5.81
CA GLN A 67 -43.07 17.89 6.93
C GLN A 67 -41.95 17.61 7.94
N LEU A 68 -41.13 18.62 8.23
CA LEU A 68 -40.25 18.67 9.39
C LEU A 68 -40.91 19.54 10.46
N GLN A 69 -41.28 18.92 11.59
CA GLN A 69 -41.85 19.63 12.74
C GLN A 69 -40.79 20.53 13.41
N ARG A 70 -41.18 21.81 13.60
CA ARG A 70 -40.45 22.83 14.36
C ARG A 70 -40.58 22.59 15.88
N GLY A 71 -39.46 22.38 16.56
CA GLY A 71 -39.34 22.59 18.02
C GLY A 71 -38.82 23.99 18.34
N LYS A 72 -39.47 24.70 19.26
CA LYS A 72 -39.22 26.10 19.65
C LYS A 72 -38.13 26.27 20.72
N SER A 73 -37.29 27.29 20.49
CA SER A 73 -36.50 28.19 21.36
C SER A 73 -36.36 27.99 22.89
N GLY A 74 -35.13 28.28 23.38
CA GLY A 74 -34.84 28.86 24.70
C GLY A 74 -33.43 29.51 24.73
N PRO A 75 -33.22 30.70 25.36
CA PRO A 75 -31.99 31.49 25.24
C PRO A 75 -30.97 31.20 26.36
N GLY A 76 -29.66 31.36 26.10
CA GLY A 76 -28.65 31.20 27.16
C GLY A 76 -27.22 31.55 26.76
N LEU A 77 -26.86 32.82 26.99
CA LEU A 77 -25.57 33.36 27.46
C LEU A 77 -24.24 32.96 26.76
N CYS A 78 -23.61 34.00 26.19
CA CYS A 78 -22.19 34.09 25.87
C CYS A 78 -21.29 33.89 27.10
N ALA A 79 -20.22 33.10 26.93
CA ALA A 79 -18.98 33.27 27.68
C ALA A 79 -17.79 32.94 26.77
N VAL A 80 -16.88 33.91 26.65
CA VAL A 80 -15.60 33.81 25.94
C VAL A 80 -14.52 33.46 26.97
N ALA A 81 -13.71 32.43 26.70
CA ALA A 81 -12.38 32.27 27.30
C ALA A 81 -11.48 31.35 26.43
N PRO A 82 -10.14 31.50 26.48
CA PRO A 82 -9.27 31.30 25.32
C PRO A 82 -8.37 30.06 25.36
N SER A 83 -7.77 29.80 24.19
CA SER A 83 -6.42 29.23 23.94
C SER A 83 -6.18 27.72 24.12
N GLY A 84 -5.50 27.15 23.10
CA GLY A 84 -4.61 25.99 23.23
C GLY A 84 -5.09 24.70 22.54
N PHE A 85 -4.89 24.58 21.23
CA PHE A 85 -5.00 23.28 20.54
C PHE A 85 -3.60 22.72 20.24
N GLY A 86 -3.19 21.73 21.02
CA GLY A 86 -2.16 20.76 20.67
C GLY A 86 -2.81 19.58 19.94
N PHE A 87 -2.21 19.15 18.83
CA PHE A 87 -2.63 18.00 18.05
C PHE A 87 -2.30 16.69 18.81
N VAL A 88 -3.30 15.86 19.08
CA VAL A 88 -3.14 14.45 19.45
C VAL A 88 -3.82 13.61 18.37
N GLY A 89 -3.05 12.72 17.74
CA GLY A 89 -3.51 11.85 16.66
C GLY A 89 -4.55 10.83 17.14
N LEU A 90 -5.73 10.87 16.54
CA LEU A 90 -6.79 9.88 16.74
C LEU A 90 -6.59 8.69 15.80
N LYS A 91 -6.26 7.53 16.37
CA LYS A 91 -6.45 6.21 15.75
C LYS A 91 -7.96 5.95 15.63
N GLY A 92 -8.51 6.04 14.42
CA GLY A 92 -9.89 5.67 14.12
C GLY A 92 -10.05 4.15 14.12
N ASN A 93 -10.70 3.62 15.16
CA ASN A 93 -11.16 2.23 15.20
C ASN A 93 -12.69 2.24 15.05
N SER A 94 -13.18 1.79 13.89
CA SER A 94 -14.62 1.69 13.62
C SER A 94 -15.17 0.39 14.21
N ARG A 95 -15.89 0.46 15.33
CA ARG A 95 -16.96 -0.48 15.76
C ARG A 95 -17.40 -0.16 17.20
N SER A 96 -18.45 0.66 17.33
CA SER A 96 -19.57 0.50 18.28
C SER A 96 -20.31 1.84 18.46
N ASN A 97 -21.51 1.93 17.90
CA ASN A 97 -22.49 2.95 18.27
C ASN A 97 -23.37 2.35 19.37
N GLN A 98 -23.09 2.66 20.63
CA GLN A 98 -24.07 2.60 21.71
C GLN A 98 -23.85 3.79 22.65
N LEU A 99 -24.83 4.68 22.67
CA LEU A 99 -24.98 5.76 23.64
C LEU A 99 -25.41 5.18 24.99
N CYS A 100 -24.74 5.56 26.08
CA CYS A 100 -25.33 5.60 27.43
C CYS A 100 -24.56 6.58 28.35
N PRO A 101 -25.20 7.13 29.40
CA PRO A 101 -24.97 8.50 29.86
C PRO A 101 -24.06 8.66 31.11
N ILE A 102 -23.75 9.93 31.37
CA ILE A 102 -22.89 10.53 32.40
C ILE A 102 -23.24 10.13 33.85
N SER A 103 -22.24 9.73 34.63
CA SER A 103 -22.24 9.85 36.11
C SER A 103 -20.82 10.02 36.71
N ARG A 104 -20.70 11.14 37.43
CA ARG A 104 -19.75 11.75 38.42
C ARG A 104 -18.52 11.00 39.04
N PRO A 105 -17.57 11.74 39.67
CA PRO A 105 -16.13 11.42 39.75
C PRO A 105 -15.60 11.02 41.15
N ILE A 106 -14.44 10.34 41.22
CA ILE A 106 -13.66 10.19 42.47
C ILE A 106 -12.12 10.31 42.24
N LYS A 107 -11.57 11.38 42.83
CA LYS A 107 -10.25 11.64 43.47
C LYS A 107 -9.13 10.57 43.46
N ARG A 108 -7.89 10.91 43.03
CA ARG A 108 -6.75 11.51 43.80
C ARG A 108 -5.36 11.12 43.22
N PHE A 109 -4.52 12.14 43.04
CA PHE A 109 -3.05 12.14 42.76
C PHE A 109 -2.21 11.70 43.99
N PRO A 110 -0.90 11.37 43.83
CA PRO A 110 0.23 12.36 43.89
C PRO A 110 1.26 12.19 42.73
N GLN A 111 1.80 13.25 42.08
CA GLN A 111 2.92 14.16 42.45
C GLN A 111 4.26 13.38 42.56
N CYS A 112 5.42 13.68 41.94
CA CYS A 112 6.08 14.82 41.28
C CYS A 112 7.30 14.18 40.53
N CYS A 113 7.83 14.66 39.40
CA CYS A 113 8.82 15.73 39.32
C CYS A 113 9.15 16.03 37.85
N ILE A 114 9.07 17.30 37.48
CA ILE A 114 9.53 17.87 36.21
C ILE A 114 10.99 18.29 36.38
N ARG A 115 11.85 17.96 35.42
CA ARG A 115 13.06 18.74 35.10
C ARG A 115 13.03 19.10 33.63
N SER A 116 13.06 20.41 33.38
CA SER A 116 13.22 21.04 32.07
C SER A 116 14.69 21.26 31.75
N ALA A 117 15.03 21.16 30.46
CA ALA A 117 16.19 21.73 29.73
C ALA A 117 16.51 20.76 28.58
N LEU A 118 16.82 21.11 27.34
CA LEU A 118 17.02 22.37 26.63
C LEU A 118 16.90 22.03 25.13
N THR A 119 16.43 22.99 24.35
CA THR A 119 16.46 23.03 22.88
C THR A 119 17.83 22.70 22.30
N SER A 120 17.90 21.85 21.27
CA SER A 120 19.06 21.78 20.37
C SER A 120 18.62 21.73 18.90
N HIS A 121 18.97 22.79 18.20
CA HIS A 121 18.93 22.90 16.75
C HIS A 121 20.04 22.04 16.15
N TYR A 122 19.72 21.09 15.27
CA TYR A 122 20.71 20.41 14.46
C TYR A 122 20.95 21.20 13.16
N TYR A 123 22.12 21.85 13.11
CA TYR A 123 22.72 22.39 11.90
C TYR A 123 23.31 21.25 11.05
N LEU A 124 22.92 21.16 9.78
CA LEU A 124 23.59 20.36 8.76
C LEU A 124 24.79 21.14 8.22
N GLY A 125 26.01 20.67 8.50
CA GLY A 125 27.25 21.18 7.92
C GLY A 125 27.58 20.55 6.57
N PRO A 126 28.30 21.25 5.66
CA PRO A 126 28.59 20.76 4.31
C PRO A 126 29.74 19.74 4.30
N ARG A 127 29.55 18.61 3.61
CA ARG A 127 30.59 17.60 3.36
C ARG A 127 31.55 18.06 2.24
N ARG A 128 32.86 17.96 2.49
CA ARG A 128 33.94 18.15 1.51
C ARG A 128 34.10 16.92 0.60
N PRO A 129 34.56 17.08 -0.66
CA PRO A 129 34.72 15.99 -1.60
C PRO A 129 36.05 15.24 -1.40
N THR A 130 36.02 13.92 -1.46
CA THR A 130 37.20 13.07 -1.59
C THR A 130 37.49 12.79 -3.06
N SER A 131 38.75 12.97 -3.42
CA SER A 131 39.32 12.84 -4.76
C SER A 131 39.34 11.37 -5.23
N ALA A 132 38.70 11.10 -6.36
CA ALA A 132 38.91 9.86 -7.12
C ALA A 132 39.79 10.17 -8.34
N ARG A 133 40.93 9.47 -8.39
CA ARG A 133 41.99 9.58 -9.38
C ARG A 133 41.54 8.96 -10.70
N ALA A 134 41.59 9.73 -11.78
CA ALA A 134 41.27 9.30 -13.13
C ALA A 134 42.31 8.30 -13.67
N ILE A 135 41.84 7.19 -14.24
CA ILE A 135 42.59 6.37 -15.20
C ILE A 135 41.80 6.42 -16.50
N ALA A 136 42.39 7.08 -17.51
CA ALA A 136 41.86 7.17 -18.85
C ALA A 136 42.18 5.90 -19.64
N GLY A 137 41.14 5.25 -20.18
CA GLY A 137 41.25 4.19 -21.18
C GLY A 137 40.19 4.41 -22.26
N LYS A 138 40.63 4.81 -23.45
CA LYS A 138 39.80 5.03 -24.64
C LYS A 138 39.30 3.68 -25.19
N SER A 139 38.00 3.52 -25.42
CA SER A 139 37.48 2.65 -26.48
C SER A 139 36.09 3.12 -26.94
N ALA A 140 35.89 3.12 -28.25
CA ALA A 140 34.68 3.59 -28.95
C ALA A 140 33.52 2.59 -28.85
N PRO A 141 32.25 3.01 -29.03
CA PRO A 141 31.09 2.17 -28.72
C PRO A 141 30.76 1.21 -29.87
N SER A 142 30.71 -0.09 -29.58
CA SER A 142 30.06 -1.08 -30.43
C SER A 142 28.58 -1.21 -30.02
N LYS A 143 27.69 -1.10 -31.02
CA LYS A 143 26.25 -1.37 -30.90
C LYS A 143 26.06 -2.84 -30.53
N LEU A 144 25.46 -3.11 -29.38
CA LEU A 144 24.91 -4.42 -29.02
C LEU A 144 23.40 -4.26 -28.83
N SER A 145 22.67 -5.07 -29.59
CA SER A 145 21.23 -5.15 -29.71
C SER A 145 20.55 -5.60 -28.41
N ASP A 146 19.45 -4.92 -28.10
CA ASP A 146 18.71 -4.92 -26.84
C ASP A 146 17.69 -6.07 -26.70
N ASP A 147 18.01 -7.28 -27.18
CA ASP A 147 17.00 -8.34 -27.43
C ASP A 147 16.95 -9.49 -26.41
N SER A 148 17.52 -9.33 -25.20
CA SER A 148 17.58 -10.43 -24.21
C SER A 148 17.02 -10.12 -22.82
N GLY A 149 16.79 -8.83 -22.50
CA GLY A 149 16.24 -8.40 -21.22
C GLY A 149 14.71 -8.43 -21.17
N GLU A 150 14.05 -7.79 -22.14
CA GLU A 150 12.59 -7.69 -22.20
C GLU A 150 11.89 -9.06 -22.30
N ASN A 151 12.43 -9.98 -23.10
CA ASN A 151 11.90 -11.34 -23.25
C ASN A 151 11.95 -12.16 -21.95
N ARG A 152 12.94 -11.92 -21.06
CA ARG A 152 13.03 -12.61 -19.75
C ARG A 152 12.16 -11.95 -18.69
N ILE A 153 12.03 -10.62 -18.72
CA ILE A 153 11.17 -9.84 -17.83
C ILE A 153 9.69 -10.21 -18.07
N GLN A 154 9.29 -10.29 -19.35
CA GLN A 154 7.97 -10.78 -19.73
C GLN A 154 7.77 -12.25 -19.35
N ALA A 155 8.79 -13.11 -19.49
CA ALA A 155 8.68 -14.51 -19.13
C ALA A 155 8.49 -14.75 -17.61
N ARG A 156 9.06 -13.93 -16.72
CA ARG A 156 8.82 -14.07 -15.26
C ARG A 156 7.50 -13.46 -14.82
N ALA A 157 7.12 -12.30 -15.36
CA ALA A 157 5.77 -11.74 -15.15
C ALA A 157 4.69 -12.72 -15.64
N LYS A 158 4.95 -13.45 -16.73
CA LYS A 158 4.09 -14.51 -17.26
C LYS A 158 4.15 -15.83 -16.47
N ARG A 159 5.25 -16.11 -15.75
CA ARG A 159 5.41 -17.30 -14.86
C ARG A 159 4.85 -17.10 -13.45
N LEU A 160 4.56 -15.88 -13.03
CA LEU A 160 3.87 -15.63 -11.76
C LEU A 160 2.39 -15.28 -11.96
N GLN A 161 2.03 -14.77 -13.15
CA GLN A 161 0.73 -15.00 -13.78
C GLN A 161 0.56 -16.45 -14.27
N ASP A 162 1.26 -17.43 -13.67
CA ASP A 162 0.94 -18.84 -13.89
C ASP A 162 -0.53 -19.01 -13.50
N ALA A 163 -1.31 -19.62 -14.40
CA ALA A 163 -2.77 -19.53 -14.54
C ALA A 163 -3.61 -20.05 -13.35
N VAL A 164 -2.99 -20.24 -12.19
CA VAL A 164 -3.53 -20.81 -10.97
C VAL A 164 -3.24 -19.86 -9.79
N GLY A 165 -4.27 -19.16 -9.33
CA GLY A 165 -4.19 -18.34 -8.12
C GLY A 165 -3.94 -19.16 -6.84
N PRO A 166 -3.85 -18.53 -5.67
CA PRO A 166 -3.53 -19.21 -4.42
C PRO A 166 -4.54 -20.29 -4.04
N ASN A 167 -4.06 -21.38 -3.42
CA ASN A 167 -4.92 -22.41 -2.83
C ASN A 167 -5.88 -21.77 -1.81
N LYS A 168 -7.18 -21.90 -2.02
CA LYS A 168 -8.22 -21.22 -1.23
C LYS A 168 -8.22 -21.64 0.24
N THR A 169 -8.05 -22.93 0.52
CA THR A 169 -8.03 -23.45 1.90
C THR A 169 -6.91 -22.80 2.71
N LEU A 170 -5.71 -22.73 2.15
CA LEU A 170 -4.58 -22.13 2.85
C LEU A 170 -4.68 -20.61 2.90
N LEU A 171 -5.23 -19.97 1.85
CA LEU A 171 -5.49 -18.53 1.83
C LEU A 171 -6.48 -18.10 2.93
N ASP A 172 -7.53 -18.90 3.16
CA ASP A 172 -8.51 -18.67 4.23
C ASP A 172 -7.87 -18.87 5.63
N ALA A 173 -6.97 -19.84 5.76
CA ALA A 173 -6.19 -20.03 6.99
C ALA A 173 -5.28 -18.83 7.26
N GLN A 174 -4.51 -18.38 6.26
CA GLN A 174 -3.65 -17.19 6.34
C GLN A 174 -4.46 -15.94 6.69
N ALA A 175 -5.71 -15.81 6.20
CA ALA A 175 -6.61 -14.72 6.57
C ALA A 175 -6.90 -14.66 8.08
N ARG A 176 -6.76 -15.78 8.81
CA ARG A 176 -7.00 -15.89 10.25
C ARG A 176 -5.73 -15.87 11.10
N VAL A 177 -4.68 -16.56 10.66
CA VAL A 177 -3.48 -16.79 11.48
C VAL A 177 -2.34 -15.81 11.19
N CYS A 178 -2.26 -15.25 9.99
CA CYS A 178 -1.24 -14.28 9.61
C CYS A 178 -1.62 -12.85 10.03
N THR A 179 -1.96 -12.66 11.31
CA THR A 179 -2.27 -11.34 11.87
C THR A 179 -1.46 -11.07 13.13
N GLY A 180 -1.49 -9.82 13.62
CA GLY A 180 -0.68 -9.43 14.77
C GLY A 180 -1.08 -10.12 16.08
N PRO A 181 -0.31 -9.90 17.16
CA PRO A 181 -0.41 -10.60 18.43
C PRO A 181 -1.75 -10.46 19.15
N THR A 182 -2.58 -9.49 18.75
CA THR A 182 -3.90 -9.22 19.33
C THR A 182 -5.08 -9.59 18.43
N GLN A 183 -4.84 -9.87 17.14
CA GLN A 183 -5.90 -10.06 16.14
C GLN A 183 -5.98 -11.47 15.58
N THR A 184 -4.95 -12.28 15.85
CA THR A 184 -4.89 -13.67 15.39
C THR A 184 -6.00 -14.50 15.96
N ARG A 185 -6.63 -15.27 15.05
CA ARG A 185 -7.69 -16.22 15.37
C ARG A 185 -7.15 -17.61 15.05
N PRO A 186 -6.61 -18.33 16.05
CA PRO A 186 -6.14 -19.69 15.88
C PRO A 186 -7.16 -20.58 15.15
N LEU A 187 -6.68 -21.56 14.41
CA LEU A 187 -7.55 -22.55 13.78
C LEU A 187 -8.14 -23.48 14.85
N ASP A 188 -9.38 -23.91 14.70
CA ASP A 188 -9.89 -25.05 15.46
C ASP A 188 -9.31 -26.36 14.89
N GLU A 189 -9.57 -27.48 15.58
CA GLU A 189 -9.02 -28.79 15.21
C GLU A 189 -9.38 -29.19 13.77
N ALA A 190 -10.66 -29.12 13.40
CA ALA A 190 -11.11 -29.50 12.06
C ALA A 190 -10.47 -28.64 10.97
N GLN A 191 -10.34 -27.33 11.21
CA GLN A 191 -9.64 -26.42 10.30
C GLN A 191 -8.15 -26.75 10.20
N ALA A 192 -7.48 -27.02 11.32
CA ALA A 192 -6.06 -27.35 11.35
C ALA A 192 -5.78 -28.62 10.53
N TYR A 193 -6.54 -29.70 10.74
CA TYR A 193 -6.43 -30.92 9.94
C TYR A 193 -6.71 -30.66 8.46
N LYS A 194 -7.76 -29.90 8.13
CA LYS A 194 -8.08 -29.57 6.73
C LYS A 194 -6.91 -28.87 6.04
N VAL A 195 -6.33 -27.87 6.72
CA VAL A 195 -5.22 -27.07 6.19
C VAL A 195 -3.96 -27.92 6.01
N LEU A 196 -3.55 -28.64 7.05
CA LEU A 196 -2.32 -29.45 7.01
C LEU A 196 -2.43 -30.65 6.07
N ASN A 197 -3.60 -31.30 5.96
CA ASN A 197 -3.83 -32.33 4.95
C ASN A 197 -3.76 -31.75 3.53
N THR A 198 -4.29 -30.55 3.29
CA THR A 198 -4.15 -29.88 1.98
C THR A 198 -2.68 -29.64 1.64
N VAL A 199 -1.87 -29.20 2.62
CA VAL A 199 -0.42 -29.04 2.45
C VAL A 199 0.26 -30.38 2.16
N LEU A 200 -0.10 -31.44 2.88
CA LEU A 200 0.46 -32.78 2.69
C LEU A 200 0.13 -33.34 1.30
N GLN A 201 -1.13 -33.27 0.88
CA GLN A 201 -1.58 -33.69 -0.46
C GLN A 201 -0.85 -32.89 -1.55
N SER A 202 -0.70 -31.57 -1.37
CA SER A 202 0.06 -30.74 -2.29
C SER A 202 1.53 -31.16 -2.37
N GLY A 203 2.18 -31.42 -1.23
CA GLY A 203 3.59 -31.84 -1.17
C GLY A 203 3.85 -33.21 -1.79
N ARG A 204 2.84 -34.10 -1.76
CA ARG A 204 2.89 -35.41 -2.43
C ARG A 204 2.52 -35.37 -3.91
N GLY A 205 2.11 -34.22 -4.43
CA GLY A 205 1.65 -34.08 -5.82
C GLY A 205 0.26 -34.70 -6.08
N GLU A 206 -0.55 -34.88 -5.04
CA GLU A 206 -1.89 -35.47 -5.13
C GLU A 206 -2.96 -34.45 -5.56
N LEU A 207 -2.66 -33.14 -5.46
CA LEU A 207 -3.54 -32.07 -5.91
C LEU A 207 -3.29 -31.68 -7.37
N PRO A 208 -4.34 -31.33 -8.14
CA PRO A 208 -4.18 -30.76 -9.48
C PRO A 208 -3.40 -29.45 -9.41
N ASP A 209 -2.71 -29.08 -10.49
CA ASP A 209 -1.91 -27.85 -10.54
C ASP A 209 -2.72 -26.61 -10.12
N SER A 210 -4.01 -26.56 -10.46
CA SER A 210 -4.98 -25.51 -10.09
C SER A 210 -5.27 -25.35 -8.60
N GLU A 211 -4.90 -26.34 -7.79
CA GLU A 211 -5.14 -26.35 -6.35
C GLU A 211 -3.86 -26.56 -5.55
N LYS A 212 -2.71 -26.64 -6.20
CA LYS A 212 -1.43 -26.78 -5.50
C LYS A 212 -1.17 -25.59 -4.59
N VAL A 213 -0.60 -25.89 -3.44
CA VAL A 213 -0.14 -24.88 -2.51
C VAL A 213 1.19 -24.32 -3.00
N SER A 214 1.21 -23.02 -3.29
CA SER A 214 2.43 -22.31 -3.70
C SER A 214 3.48 -22.25 -2.57
N LYS A 215 4.76 -22.12 -2.96
CA LYS A 215 5.86 -21.89 -2.00
C LYS A 215 5.65 -20.62 -1.16
N ALA A 216 5.16 -19.55 -1.76
CA ALA A 216 4.81 -18.32 -1.05
C ALA A 216 3.77 -18.53 0.05
N GLN A 217 2.72 -19.33 -0.22
CA GLN A 217 1.73 -19.67 0.79
C GLN A 217 2.31 -20.52 1.92
N LEU A 218 3.15 -21.52 1.59
CA LEU A 218 3.84 -22.34 2.60
C LEU A 218 4.68 -21.44 3.51
N GLY A 219 5.47 -20.55 2.91
CA GLY A 219 6.35 -19.66 3.66
C GLY A 219 5.59 -18.72 4.59
N ALA A 220 4.59 -18.02 4.06
CA ALA A 220 3.73 -17.14 4.85
C ALA A 220 2.98 -17.89 5.97
N PHE A 221 2.51 -19.11 5.72
CA PHE A 221 1.80 -19.90 6.72
C PHE A 221 2.74 -20.41 7.81
N PHE A 222 3.83 -21.11 7.46
CA PHE A 222 4.74 -21.68 8.46
C PHE A 222 5.53 -20.62 9.22
N GLY A 223 5.98 -19.54 8.56
CA GLY A 223 6.60 -18.41 9.27
C GLY A 223 5.66 -17.77 10.30
N ALA A 224 4.38 -17.62 9.95
CA ALA A 224 3.36 -17.15 10.90
C ALA A 224 3.13 -18.13 12.05
N MET A 225 3.09 -19.43 11.78
CA MET A 225 2.95 -20.47 12.82
C MET A 225 4.13 -20.42 13.80
N THR A 226 5.36 -20.36 13.30
CA THR A 226 6.58 -20.28 14.11
C THR A 226 6.63 -19.04 14.97
N LEU A 227 6.40 -17.85 14.39
CA LEU A 227 6.38 -16.59 15.14
C LEU A 227 5.31 -16.62 16.25
N ARG A 228 4.13 -17.19 15.97
CA ARG A 228 3.07 -17.36 16.98
C ARG A 228 3.49 -18.30 18.09
N ALA A 229 4.15 -19.41 17.79
CA ALA A 229 4.60 -20.37 18.78
C ALA A 229 5.61 -19.73 19.75
N ASN A 230 6.56 -18.98 19.19
CA ASN A 230 7.66 -18.37 19.94
C ASN A 230 7.21 -17.15 20.77
N CYS A 231 6.45 -16.23 20.17
CA CYS A 231 6.40 -14.85 20.66
C CYS A 231 5.02 -14.36 21.08
N PHE A 232 3.93 -14.94 20.56
CA PHE A 232 2.59 -14.37 20.75
C PHE A 232 2.04 -14.64 22.16
N PRO A 233 1.05 -13.88 22.67
CA PRO A 233 0.38 -14.20 23.94
C PRO A 233 -0.55 -15.43 23.80
N PRO A 234 -0.88 -16.14 24.91
CA PRO A 234 -1.64 -17.39 24.86
C PRO A 234 -2.92 -17.40 24.00
N PRO A 235 -3.77 -16.34 23.98
CA PRO A 235 -4.97 -16.34 23.15
C PRO A 235 -4.71 -16.38 21.63
N THR A 236 -3.51 -16.03 21.19
CA THR A 236 -3.13 -15.93 19.77
C THR A 236 -1.96 -16.83 19.39
N ARG A 237 -1.41 -17.60 20.35
CA ARG A 237 -0.56 -18.78 20.12
C ARG A 237 -1.34 -19.91 19.44
N TRP A 238 -0.68 -21.05 19.22
CA TRP A 238 -1.35 -22.23 18.69
C TRP A 238 -2.52 -22.65 19.59
N SER A 239 -3.64 -23.04 18.97
CA SER A 239 -4.71 -23.75 19.67
C SER A 239 -4.31 -25.19 20.00
N ASP A 240 -5.08 -25.86 20.84
CA ASP A 240 -4.90 -27.29 21.09
C ASP A 240 -5.11 -28.13 19.82
N GLY A 241 -6.08 -27.71 18.98
CA GLY A 241 -6.33 -28.34 17.68
C GLY A 241 -5.16 -28.18 16.70
N GLU A 242 -4.53 -27.01 16.65
CA GLU A 242 -3.32 -26.78 15.84
C GLU A 242 -2.14 -27.63 16.35
N ARG A 243 -1.93 -27.70 17.67
CA ARG A 243 -0.89 -28.55 18.28
C ARG A 243 -1.10 -30.03 17.93
N LYS A 244 -2.32 -30.54 18.13
CA LYS A 244 -2.66 -31.94 17.86
C LYS A 244 -2.46 -32.29 16.39
N ALA A 245 -3.06 -31.52 15.48
CA ALA A 245 -2.96 -31.76 14.05
C ALA A 245 -1.50 -31.69 13.56
N MET A 246 -0.71 -30.73 14.08
CA MET A 246 0.72 -30.66 13.76
C MET A 246 1.47 -31.88 14.25
N SER A 247 1.28 -32.31 15.50
CA SER A 247 1.99 -33.49 16.05
C SER A 247 1.72 -34.78 15.27
N GLU A 248 0.49 -34.97 14.77
CA GLU A 248 0.12 -36.17 14.02
C GLU A 248 0.58 -36.14 12.57
N LEU A 249 0.53 -34.98 11.91
CA LEU A 249 0.82 -34.85 10.48
C LEU A 249 2.28 -34.48 10.18
N TRP A 250 3.02 -33.91 11.15
CA TRP A 250 4.40 -33.47 10.96
C TRP A 250 5.35 -34.56 10.44
N PRO A 251 5.32 -35.83 10.93
CA PRO A 251 6.19 -36.89 10.41
C PRO A 251 5.99 -37.19 8.91
N ALA A 252 4.81 -36.90 8.36
CA ALA A 252 4.52 -37.04 6.94
C ALA A 252 4.87 -35.77 6.16
N LEU A 253 4.57 -34.59 6.72
CA LEU A 253 4.89 -33.29 6.14
C LEU A 253 6.40 -33.09 6.00
N SER A 254 7.18 -33.45 7.02
CA SER A 254 8.64 -33.27 7.03
C SER A 254 9.36 -34.02 5.90
N LYS A 255 8.75 -35.08 5.37
CA LYS A 255 9.28 -35.90 4.26
C LYS A 255 8.99 -35.32 2.88
N CYS A 256 7.99 -34.45 2.74
CA CYS A 256 7.58 -33.91 1.43
C CYS A 256 7.74 -32.39 1.30
N LEU A 257 7.95 -31.66 2.40
CA LEU A 257 8.14 -30.21 2.36
C LEU A 257 9.57 -29.84 1.94
N PRO A 258 9.76 -28.75 1.18
CA PRO A 258 11.09 -28.23 0.86
C PRO A 258 11.88 -27.81 2.11
N GLU A 259 13.20 -27.93 2.09
CA GLU A 259 14.11 -27.56 3.19
C GLU A 259 13.87 -26.14 3.72
N GLU A 260 13.64 -25.16 2.83
CA GLU A 260 13.35 -23.79 3.23
C GLU A 260 12.05 -23.69 4.05
N VAL A 261 11.06 -24.54 3.78
CA VAL A 261 9.80 -24.59 4.54
C VAL A 261 10.00 -25.34 5.86
N LEU A 262 10.83 -26.38 5.88
CA LEU A 262 11.21 -27.08 7.12
C LEU A 262 11.91 -26.12 8.09
N PHE A 263 12.84 -25.30 7.59
CA PHE A 263 13.45 -24.21 8.35
C PHE A 263 12.43 -23.22 8.88
N LEU A 264 11.51 -22.75 8.03
CA LEU A 264 10.50 -21.77 8.46
C LEU A 264 9.56 -22.33 9.53
N ALA A 265 9.27 -23.63 9.48
CA ALA A 265 8.38 -24.31 10.40
C ALA A 265 9.04 -24.65 11.75
N ASP A 266 10.34 -24.95 11.75
CA ASP A 266 11.08 -25.29 12.96
C ASP A 266 12.55 -24.82 12.88
N PRO A 267 12.83 -23.51 12.99
CA PRO A 267 14.15 -22.95 12.73
C PRO A 267 15.22 -23.45 13.69
N GLU A 268 14.84 -23.78 14.92
CA GLU A 268 15.75 -24.25 15.98
C GLU A 268 15.54 -25.75 16.30
N GLY A 269 14.70 -26.46 15.55
CA GLY A 269 14.46 -27.90 15.73
C GLY A 269 13.77 -28.29 17.04
N SER A 270 13.04 -27.37 17.66
CA SER A 270 12.44 -27.53 19.00
C SER A 270 10.92 -27.36 19.04
N ILE A 271 10.30 -26.90 17.94
CA ILE A 271 8.87 -26.59 17.89
C ILE A 271 8.05 -27.85 17.59
N MET A 272 8.56 -28.73 16.72
CA MET A 272 7.79 -29.84 16.17
C MET A 272 7.93 -31.17 16.93
N GLY A 273 8.47 -31.10 18.16
CA GLY A 273 8.57 -32.23 19.09
C GLY A 273 9.77 -33.15 18.85
N GLU A 274 9.91 -33.68 17.62
CA GLU A 274 11.07 -34.49 17.24
C GLU A 274 12.24 -33.59 16.84
N PRO A 275 13.45 -33.78 17.42
CA PRO A 275 14.63 -33.03 17.03
C PRO A 275 14.90 -33.17 15.53
N SER A 276 15.03 -32.04 14.84
CA SER A 276 15.37 -31.99 13.42
C SER A 276 16.58 -31.11 13.22
N ASP A 277 17.60 -31.68 12.56
CA ASP A 277 18.82 -30.94 12.20
C ASP A 277 18.63 -30.05 10.97
N VAL A 278 17.52 -30.19 10.24
CA VAL A 278 17.29 -29.44 8.98
C VAL A 278 17.18 -27.94 9.26
N GLY A 279 16.32 -27.55 10.21
CA GLY A 279 16.10 -26.14 10.53
C GLY A 279 17.36 -25.44 11.03
N PRO A 280 18.02 -25.93 12.09
CA PRO A 280 19.25 -25.34 12.62
C PRO A 280 20.38 -25.22 11.60
N ASN A 281 20.52 -26.21 10.70
CA ASN A 281 21.60 -26.22 9.71
C ASN A 281 21.25 -25.55 8.38
N PHE A 282 19.99 -25.15 8.16
CA PHE A 282 19.60 -24.45 6.94
C PHE A 282 20.16 -23.04 6.92
N SER A 283 20.91 -22.73 5.86
CA SER A 283 21.59 -21.45 5.66
C SER A 283 21.15 -20.70 4.39
N GLY A 284 20.27 -21.28 3.57
CA GLY A 284 19.84 -20.71 2.30
C GLY A 284 20.59 -21.27 1.09
N LYS A 285 19.96 -21.24 -0.10
CA LYS A 285 20.48 -21.84 -1.33
C LYS A 285 21.20 -20.85 -2.25
N SER A 286 21.06 -19.56 -1.96
CA SER A 286 21.64 -18.46 -2.72
C SER A 286 22.09 -17.33 -1.77
N PRO A 287 22.98 -16.41 -2.19
CA PRO A 287 23.39 -15.29 -1.34
C PRO A 287 22.22 -14.43 -0.81
N PRO A 288 21.16 -14.13 -1.60
CA PRO A 288 19.96 -13.49 -1.08
C PRO A 288 19.22 -14.35 -0.04
N ASP A 289 19.12 -15.67 -0.23
CA ASP A 289 18.48 -16.56 0.74
C ASP A 289 19.25 -16.59 2.07
N VAL A 290 20.58 -16.55 2.03
CA VAL A 290 21.43 -16.50 3.24
C VAL A 290 21.08 -15.26 4.09
N GLN A 291 20.91 -14.12 3.43
CA GLN A 291 20.51 -12.89 4.12
C GLN A 291 19.08 -12.99 4.68
N LEU A 292 18.14 -13.57 3.91
CA LEU A 292 16.78 -13.81 4.38
C LEU A 292 16.71 -14.76 5.56
N VAL A 293 17.45 -15.87 5.54
CA VAL A 293 17.49 -16.85 6.64
C VAL A 293 18.00 -16.20 7.92
N SER A 294 19.08 -15.42 7.83
CA SER A 294 19.62 -14.65 8.96
C SER A 294 18.56 -13.70 9.56
N ALA A 295 17.90 -12.92 8.71
CA ALA A 295 16.83 -12.02 9.11
C ALA A 295 15.64 -12.76 9.73
N LEU A 296 15.21 -13.86 9.10
CA LEU A 296 14.07 -14.68 9.52
C LEU A 296 14.29 -15.31 10.90
N ARG A 297 15.50 -15.77 11.23
CA ARG A 297 15.80 -16.27 12.59
C ARG A 297 15.52 -15.20 13.65
N ARG A 298 15.89 -13.95 13.39
CA ARG A 298 15.63 -12.83 14.31
C ARG A 298 14.14 -12.48 14.36
N VAL A 299 13.50 -12.31 13.20
CA VAL A 299 12.10 -11.86 13.12
C VAL A 299 11.12 -12.92 13.63
N MET A 300 11.33 -14.21 13.33
CA MET A 300 10.51 -15.32 13.86
C MET A 300 10.72 -15.56 15.36
N GLY A 301 11.82 -15.06 15.93
CA GLY A 301 12.06 -14.97 17.37
C GLY A 301 11.49 -13.70 18.02
N GLY A 302 10.77 -12.86 17.26
CA GLY A 302 10.15 -11.63 17.75
C GLY A 302 11.10 -10.43 17.81
N GLY A 303 12.32 -10.56 17.28
CA GLY A 303 13.27 -9.46 17.16
C GLY A 303 13.03 -8.55 15.95
N HIS A 304 13.74 -7.43 15.93
CA HIS A 304 13.69 -6.42 14.86
C HIS A 304 15.03 -6.32 14.14
N LEU A 305 15.00 -5.78 12.92
CA LEU A 305 16.20 -5.49 12.14
C LEU A 305 16.56 -4.01 12.26
N GLU A 306 17.86 -3.73 12.17
CA GLU A 306 18.34 -2.36 12.09
C GLU A 306 18.01 -1.74 10.73
N GLN A 307 17.87 -0.40 10.68
CA GLN A 307 17.41 0.31 9.49
C GLN A 307 18.29 0.01 8.25
N GLU A 308 19.61 0.10 8.37
CA GLU A 308 20.53 -0.13 7.25
C GLU A 308 20.59 -1.61 6.85
N GLU A 309 20.51 -2.52 7.82
CA GLU A 309 20.47 -3.97 7.61
C GLU A 309 19.24 -4.33 6.75
N LEU A 310 18.06 -3.84 7.12
CA LEU A 310 16.83 -4.09 6.37
C LEU A 310 16.86 -3.44 4.98
N ALA A 311 17.34 -2.20 4.86
CA ALA A 311 17.42 -1.54 3.55
C ALA A 311 18.33 -2.33 2.59
N ASN A 312 19.47 -2.83 3.08
CA ASN A 312 20.39 -3.64 2.28
C ASN A 312 19.82 -5.01 1.94
N LEU A 313 19.12 -5.66 2.88
CA LEU A 313 18.41 -6.92 2.62
C LEU A 313 17.41 -6.73 1.46
N LEU A 314 16.57 -5.69 1.53
CA LEU A 314 15.56 -5.41 0.50
C LEU A 314 16.19 -5.14 -0.88
N ARG A 315 17.30 -4.41 -0.95
CA ARG A 315 18.08 -4.20 -2.19
C ARG A 315 18.75 -5.49 -2.72
N GLY A 316 19.02 -6.43 -1.83
CA GLY A 316 19.60 -7.73 -2.16
C GLY A 316 18.57 -8.71 -2.72
N VAL A 317 17.33 -8.65 -2.21
CA VAL A 317 16.25 -9.58 -2.55
C VAL A 317 15.27 -9.05 -3.61
N LEU A 318 15.31 -7.75 -3.91
CA LEU A 318 14.46 -7.10 -4.93
C LEU A 318 15.33 -6.36 -5.96
N PRO A 319 14.86 -6.20 -7.23
CA PRO A 319 13.60 -6.70 -7.80
C PRO A 319 13.56 -8.22 -7.94
N LEU A 320 12.35 -8.80 -7.97
CA LEU A 320 12.18 -10.20 -8.34
C LEU A 320 12.49 -10.43 -9.84
N GLN A 321 12.37 -9.40 -10.67
CA GLN A 321 12.64 -9.49 -12.10
C GLN A 321 14.05 -8.95 -12.39
N GLY A 322 14.99 -9.82 -12.78
CA GLY A 322 16.36 -9.43 -13.12
C GLY A 322 17.34 -10.61 -13.17
N PRO A 323 18.61 -10.39 -13.57
CA PRO A 323 19.64 -11.43 -13.66
C PRO A 323 20.19 -11.90 -12.30
N LYS A 324 19.72 -11.33 -11.18
CA LYS A 324 20.11 -11.73 -9.82
C LYS A 324 19.31 -12.98 -9.42
N GLY A 325 19.98 -13.92 -8.76
CA GLY A 325 19.52 -15.30 -8.52
C GLY A 325 18.11 -15.46 -7.95
N GLU A 326 17.54 -16.65 -8.12
CA GLU A 326 16.19 -16.98 -7.66
C GLU A 326 16.10 -16.88 -6.13
N VAL A 327 15.54 -15.77 -5.64
CA VAL A 327 15.12 -15.62 -4.23
C VAL A 327 13.98 -16.60 -3.98
N SER A 328 14.05 -17.34 -2.87
CA SER A 328 12.96 -18.25 -2.50
C SER A 328 11.69 -17.50 -2.15
N ASP A 329 10.61 -17.76 -2.90
CA ASP A 329 9.27 -17.20 -2.62
C ASP A 329 8.78 -17.57 -1.22
N ALA A 330 9.13 -18.75 -0.70
CA ALA A 330 8.78 -19.15 0.66
C ALA A 330 9.46 -18.27 1.70
N LEU A 331 10.78 -18.06 1.58
CA LEU A 331 11.54 -17.23 2.51
C LEU A 331 11.08 -15.77 2.45
N LEU A 332 10.89 -15.22 1.25
CA LEU A 332 10.47 -13.83 1.09
C LEU A 332 9.04 -13.60 1.60
N ALA A 333 8.11 -14.50 1.30
CA ALA A 333 6.74 -14.43 1.81
C ALA A 333 6.68 -14.54 3.33
N ALA A 334 7.46 -15.46 3.92
CA ALA A 334 7.61 -15.59 5.36
C ALA A 334 8.14 -14.31 5.96
N PHE A 335 9.20 -13.74 5.39
CA PHE A 335 9.82 -12.51 5.89
C PHE A 335 8.80 -11.36 5.94
N MET A 336 8.08 -11.12 4.84
CA MET A 336 7.06 -10.07 4.78
C MET A 336 5.92 -10.26 5.80
N ILE A 337 5.48 -11.50 6.00
CA ILE A 337 4.40 -11.80 6.95
C ILE A 337 4.87 -11.73 8.40
N CYS A 338 6.03 -12.28 8.71
CA CYS A 338 6.60 -12.23 10.05
C CYS A 338 6.91 -10.78 10.45
N SER A 339 7.50 -9.96 9.57
CA SER A 339 7.71 -8.53 9.86
C SER A 339 6.41 -7.79 10.17
N ARG A 340 5.36 -8.03 9.36
CA ARG A 340 4.01 -7.47 9.62
C ARG A 340 3.45 -7.91 10.96
N MET A 341 3.56 -9.21 11.26
CA MET A 341 2.96 -9.82 12.44
C MET A 341 3.68 -9.41 13.72
N ASN A 342 5.01 -9.25 13.65
CA ASN A 342 5.83 -8.77 14.75
C ASN A 342 5.60 -7.28 15.02
N GLY A 343 5.23 -6.52 13.98
CA GLY A 343 4.99 -5.09 14.05
C GLY A 343 6.29 -4.32 13.83
N GLU A 344 6.27 -3.40 12.87
CA GLU A 344 7.47 -2.74 12.41
C GLU A 344 7.86 -1.56 13.31
N THR A 345 9.15 -1.41 13.57
CA THR A 345 9.72 -0.22 14.21
C THR A 345 9.77 0.96 13.24
N GLU A 346 9.99 2.16 13.76
CA GLU A 346 10.22 3.35 12.93
C GLU A 346 11.42 3.17 11.99
N GLY A 347 12.52 2.60 12.49
CA GLY A 347 13.71 2.31 11.69
C GLY A 347 13.42 1.32 10.57
N GLU A 348 12.64 0.27 10.84
CA GLU A 348 12.23 -0.69 9.82
C GLU A 348 11.34 -0.06 8.75
N LEU A 349 10.36 0.76 9.15
CA LEU A 349 9.52 1.51 8.21
C LEU A 349 10.33 2.48 7.35
N ASN A 350 11.32 3.16 7.93
CA ASN A 350 12.22 4.03 7.17
C ASN A 350 13.07 3.23 6.17
N ALA A 351 13.56 2.05 6.56
CA ALA A 351 14.30 1.16 5.67
C ALA A 351 13.48 0.75 4.44
N TYR A 352 12.20 0.40 4.63
CA TYR A 352 11.28 0.12 3.52
C TYR A 352 11.08 1.32 2.59
N CYS A 353 11.19 2.56 3.09
CA CYS A 353 11.14 3.75 2.24
C CYS A 353 12.42 3.91 1.43
N MET A 354 13.58 3.77 2.07
CA MET A 354 14.90 4.06 1.49
C MET A 354 15.45 2.95 0.60
N ALA A 355 14.96 1.72 0.74
CA ALA A 355 15.45 0.56 -0.02
C ALA A 355 15.36 0.74 -1.53
N PHE A 356 14.46 1.60 -2.00
CA PHE A 356 14.19 1.83 -3.42
C PHE A 356 14.70 3.17 -3.93
N ASP A 357 15.33 4.00 -3.09
CA ASP A 357 15.75 5.34 -3.50
C ASP A 357 16.72 5.30 -4.69
N ASP A 358 17.63 4.33 -4.70
CA ASP A 358 18.67 4.14 -5.73
C ASP A 358 18.20 3.32 -6.94
N GLU A 359 16.94 2.86 -6.97
CA GLU A 359 16.40 2.09 -8.11
C GLU A 359 16.33 2.96 -9.39
N LEU A 360 16.22 4.28 -9.23
CA LEU A 360 16.25 5.24 -10.31
C LEU A 360 17.44 6.17 -10.09
N ASP A 361 18.28 6.37 -11.12
CA ASP A 361 19.51 7.19 -11.04
C ASP A 361 19.28 8.53 -10.34
N SER A 362 18.18 9.21 -10.71
CA SER A 362 17.72 10.42 -10.05
C SER A 362 16.22 10.60 -10.25
N LEU A 363 15.53 10.99 -9.18
CA LEU A 363 14.14 11.41 -9.26
C LEU A 363 14.06 12.73 -10.05
N PRO A 364 13.17 12.84 -11.05
CA PRO A 364 13.01 14.07 -11.79
C PRO A 364 12.40 15.16 -10.90
N VAL A 365 12.71 16.41 -11.26
CA VAL A 365 12.27 17.61 -10.55
C VAL A 365 11.26 18.34 -11.41
N ALA A 366 10.09 18.65 -10.85
CA ALA A 366 9.06 19.48 -11.48
C ALA A 366 9.21 20.94 -11.03
N LYS A 367 9.23 21.86 -11.99
CA LYS A 367 9.31 23.32 -11.77
C LYS A 367 7.96 23.91 -11.37
N VAL A 368 7.43 23.42 -10.26
CA VAL A 368 6.16 23.86 -9.67
C VAL A 368 6.40 24.38 -8.26
N LYS A 369 5.56 25.32 -7.82
CA LYS A 369 5.70 25.98 -6.50
C LYS A 369 5.47 25.00 -5.33
N SER A 370 4.55 24.05 -5.51
CA SER A 370 4.15 23.05 -4.53
C SER A 370 3.79 21.77 -5.28
N LEU A 371 4.15 20.61 -4.73
CA LEU A 371 3.74 19.32 -5.27
C LEU A 371 3.17 18.44 -4.16
N THR A 372 1.90 18.10 -4.26
CA THR A 372 1.25 17.17 -3.33
C THR A 372 1.20 15.77 -3.92
N HIS A 373 1.74 14.78 -3.21
CA HIS A 373 1.67 13.36 -3.60
C HIS A 373 0.45 12.69 -2.97
N TYR A 374 -0.32 11.96 -3.78
CA TYR A 374 -1.47 11.17 -3.35
C TYR A 374 -1.19 9.68 -3.56
N GLY A 375 -0.77 9.02 -2.48
CA GLY A 375 -0.66 7.56 -2.39
C GLY A 375 -1.85 6.97 -1.67
N GLU A 376 -2.92 6.69 -2.42
CA GLU A 376 -4.09 6.00 -1.87
C GLU A 376 -3.77 4.53 -1.54
N PRO A 377 -4.61 3.80 -0.78
CA PRO A 377 -4.45 2.35 -0.65
C PRO A 377 -4.49 1.64 -2.02
N TYR A 378 -3.37 1.04 -2.40
CA TYR A 378 -3.17 0.41 -3.73
C TYR A 378 -4.06 -0.81 -3.96
N ASP A 379 -4.50 -1.50 -2.89
CA ASP A 379 -5.42 -2.64 -2.98
C ASP A 379 -6.87 -2.27 -3.30
N GLY A 380 -7.11 -0.99 -3.60
CA GLY A 380 -8.36 -0.51 -4.14
C GLY A 380 -9.50 -0.48 -3.12
N ASN A 381 -10.67 -0.08 -3.61
CA ASN A 381 -11.88 0.02 -2.80
C ASN A 381 -13.11 -0.37 -3.65
N THR A 382 -14.04 -1.13 -3.07
CA THR A 382 -15.32 -1.51 -3.68
C THR A 382 -16.53 -1.01 -2.88
N ARG A 383 -16.30 -0.41 -1.71
CA ARG A 383 -17.35 -0.05 -0.74
C ARG A 383 -17.71 1.42 -0.76
N PHE A 384 -16.77 2.28 -1.12
CA PHE A 384 -16.95 3.73 -1.06
C PHE A 384 -16.52 4.38 -2.37
N PHE A 385 -17.19 5.50 -2.68
CA PHE A 385 -16.83 6.35 -3.80
C PHE A 385 -15.39 6.87 -3.64
N ARG A 386 -14.63 6.85 -4.73
CA ARG A 386 -13.25 7.34 -4.77
C ARG A 386 -13.24 8.76 -5.30
N SER A 387 -13.04 9.74 -4.42
CA SER A 387 -13.02 11.16 -4.76
C SER A 387 -11.63 11.68 -5.15
N SER A 388 -10.58 10.87 -5.09
CA SER A 388 -9.18 11.30 -5.24
C SER A 388 -8.91 11.98 -6.59
N LEU A 389 -9.43 11.41 -7.70
CA LEU A 389 -9.31 12.03 -9.03
C LEU A 389 -10.07 13.36 -9.14
N PHE A 390 -11.23 13.47 -8.50
CA PHE A 390 -11.98 14.72 -8.45
C PHE A 390 -11.24 15.78 -7.63
N VAL A 391 -10.69 15.40 -6.47
CA VAL A 391 -9.86 16.29 -5.64
C VAL A 391 -8.64 16.76 -6.43
N ALA A 392 -7.99 15.90 -7.19
CA ALA A 392 -6.86 16.26 -8.03
C ALA A 392 -7.23 17.31 -9.10
N ALA A 393 -8.32 17.09 -9.82
CA ALA A 393 -8.82 18.02 -10.83
C ALA A 393 -9.19 19.39 -10.22
N VAL A 394 -9.87 19.38 -9.06
CA VAL A 394 -10.20 20.61 -8.34
C VAL A 394 -8.94 21.35 -7.90
N ARG A 395 -7.95 20.66 -7.33
CA ARG A 395 -6.68 21.28 -6.94
C ARG A 395 -5.95 21.91 -8.12
N ALA A 396 -5.87 21.20 -9.24
CA ALA A 396 -5.29 21.72 -10.47
C ALA A 396 -6.00 23.00 -10.95
N SER A 397 -7.33 23.07 -10.83
CA SER A 397 -8.11 24.27 -11.18
C SER A 397 -7.79 25.49 -10.30
N TYR A 398 -7.31 25.26 -9.07
CA TYR A 398 -6.82 26.31 -8.16
C TYR A 398 -5.34 26.64 -8.37
N GLY A 399 -4.69 26.05 -9.39
CA GLY A 399 -3.26 26.23 -9.66
C GLY A 399 -2.35 25.48 -8.68
N GLU A 400 -2.87 24.51 -7.93
CA GLU A 400 -2.11 23.69 -7.00
C GLU A 400 -1.80 22.32 -7.63
N THR A 401 -0.53 22.03 -7.81
CA THR A 401 -0.10 20.82 -8.53
C THR A 401 -0.16 19.58 -7.63
N CYS A 402 -0.60 18.45 -8.20
CA CYS A 402 -0.55 17.16 -7.50
C CYS A 402 -0.19 15.97 -8.39
N LEU A 403 0.50 15.00 -7.80
CA LEU A 403 0.83 13.72 -8.39
C LEU A 403 0.01 12.64 -7.68
N LEU A 404 -0.85 11.94 -8.41
CA LEU A 404 -1.44 10.70 -7.94
C LEU A 404 -0.54 9.55 -8.33
N HIS A 405 -0.46 8.54 -7.47
CA HIS A 405 0.24 7.33 -7.80
C HIS A 405 -0.46 6.11 -7.23
N GLY A 406 -0.37 5.00 -7.96
CA GLY A 406 -1.14 3.80 -7.66
C GLY A 406 -0.72 2.62 -8.49
N VAL A 407 -1.63 1.67 -8.68
CA VAL A 407 -1.40 0.49 -9.49
C VAL A 407 -2.64 0.13 -10.31
N ASP A 408 -2.45 -0.78 -11.26
CA ASP A 408 -3.51 -1.39 -12.06
C ASP A 408 -4.33 -2.41 -11.26
N TRP A 409 -3.70 -3.22 -10.42
CA TRP A 409 -4.37 -4.13 -9.49
C TRP A 409 -3.44 -4.53 -8.32
N MET A 410 -4.00 -4.70 -7.11
CA MET A 410 -3.23 -5.18 -5.95
C MET A 410 -4.07 -6.02 -4.97
N PRO A 411 -3.55 -7.15 -4.47
CA PRO A 411 -4.15 -7.93 -3.39
C PRO A 411 -3.97 -7.23 -2.03
N PRO A 412 -4.73 -7.64 -0.98
CA PRO A 412 -5.65 -8.78 -0.95
C PRO A 412 -7.11 -8.43 -1.24
N LYS A 413 -7.44 -7.14 -1.40
CA LYS A 413 -8.80 -6.69 -1.67
C LYS A 413 -9.14 -6.77 -3.15
N GLY A 414 -8.18 -6.47 -4.03
CA GLY A 414 -8.43 -6.41 -5.48
C GLY A 414 -9.57 -5.46 -5.84
N GLY A 415 -9.70 -4.33 -5.13
CA GLY A 415 -10.77 -3.37 -5.37
C GLY A 415 -10.48 -2.43 -6.52
N VAL A 416 -11.39 -1.48 -6.75
CA VAL A 416 -11.22 -0.48 -7.82
C VAL A 416 -10.10 0.50 -7.47
N THR A 417 -9.15 0.68 -8.39
CA THR A 417 -8.01 1.62 -8.27
C THR A 417 -8.21 2.88 -9.11
N GLU A 418 -7.46 3.96 -8.80
CA GLU A 418 -7.36 5.16 -9.64
C GLU A 418 -6.98 4.82 -11.08
N GLU A 419 -6.08 3.86 -11.26
CA GLU A 419 -5.61 3.48 -12.58
C GLU A 419 -6.72 2.85 -13.42
N GLN A 420 -7.52 1.96 -12.82
CA GLN A 420 -8.64 1.33 -13.50
C GLN A 420 -9.69 2.36 -13.93
N MET A 421 -9.98 3.34 -13.07
CA MET A 421 -10.88 4.45 -13.42
C MET A 421 -10.31 5.31 -14.55
N LEU A 422 -9.03 5.67 -14.50
CA LEU A 422 -8.37 6.45 -15.54
C LEU A 422 -8.34 5.71 -16.89
N LYS A 423 -8.01 4.41 -16.88
CA LYS A 423 -8.08 3.55 -18.07
C LYS A 423 -9.49 3.50 -18.65
N TYR A 424 -10.51 3.35 -17.79
CA TYR A 424 -11.91 3.34 -18.22
C TYR A 424 -12.33 4.68 -18.86
N MET A 425 -11.77 5.80 -18.38
CA MET A 425 -11.97 7.13 -18.97
C MET A 425 -11.16 7.39 -20.24
N GLY A 426 -10.33 6.44 -20.69
CA GLY A 426 -9.47 6.58 -21.88
C GLY A 426 -8.17 7.34 -21.64
N ALA A 427 -7.76 7.55 -20.37
CA ALA A 427 -6.48 8.19 -20.06
C ALA A 427 -5.30 7.23 -20.24
N ASN A 428 -4.15 7.77 -20.67
CA ASN A 428 -2.90 7.01 -20.70
C ASN A 428 -2.34 6.88 -19.27
N THR A 429 -2.22 5.64 -18.77
CA THR A 429 -1.67 5.37 -17.42
C THR A 429 -0.25 4.82 -17.44
N SER A 430 0.35 4.63 -18.61
CA SER A 430 1.74 4.19 -18.80
C SER A 430 2.63 5.40 -19.09
N LEU A 431 2.53 6.42 -18.24
CA LEU A 431 3.37 7.61 -18.35
C LEU A 431 4.75 7.32 -17.76
N THR A 432 5.80 7.79 -18.43
CA THR A 432 7.12 7.89 -17.81
C THR A 432 7.13 9.02 -16.78
N LEU A 433 8.07 8.97 -15.82
CA LEU A 433 8.21 10.06 -14.84
C LEU A 433 8.48 11.43 -15.50
N LYS A 434 9.19 11.45 -16.64
CA LYS A 434 9.45 12.68 -17.40
C LYS A 434 8.19 13.24 -18.06
N GLU A 435 7.30 12.38 -18.56
CA GLU A 435 6.01 12.81 -19.11
C GLU A 435 5.09 13.30 -18.01
N ALA A 436 5.09 12.64 -16.84
CA ALA A 436 4.37 13.13 -15.68
C ALA A 436 4.83 14.54 -15.28
N VAL A 437 6.15 14.81 -15.26
CA VAL A 437 6.65 16.19 -15.02
C VAL A 437 6.10 17.20 -16.01
N LYS A 438 6.02 16.87 -17.32
CA LYS A 438 5.44 17.78 -18.32
C LYS A 438 3.99 18.13 -18.02
N LEU A 439 3.19 17.15 -17.59
CA LEU A 439 1.78 17.38 -17.20
C LEU A 439 1.67 18.21 -15.92
N LEU A 440 2.57 17.99 -14.95
CA LEU A 440 2.61 18.74 -13.69
C LEU A 440 2.97 20.22 -13.91
N GLU A 441 3.89 20.51 -14.83
CA GLU A 441 4.35 21.87 -15.18
C GLU A 441 3.37 22.61 -16.10
N ASP A 442 2.47 21.91 -16.79
CA ASP A 442 1.44 22.51 -17.64
C ASP A 442 0.34 23.15 -16.78
N LYS A 443 0.23 24.48 -16.85
CA LYS A 443 -0.78 25.26 -16.12
C LYS A 443 -2.22 24.97 -16.54
N GLY A 444 -2.44 24.40 -17.72
CA GLY A 444 -3.75 23.94 -18.18
C GLY A 444 -4.15 22.56 -17.62
N VAL A 445 -3.19 21.79 -17.10
CA VAL A 445 -3.41 20.41 -16.61
C VAL A 445 -3.22 20.33 -15.09
N GLY A 446 -2.04 20.68 -14.56
CA GLY A 446 -1.77 20.80 -13.13
C GLY A 446 -1.81 19.51 -12.30
N PHE A 447 -2.00 18.34 -12.90
CA PHE A 447 -1.87 17.06 -12.20
C PHE A 447 -1.39 15.94 -13.13
N ALA A 448 -0.84 14.87 -12.54
CA ALA A 448 -0.46 13.66 -13.27
C ALA A 448 -0.79 12.41 -12.45
N TYR A 449 -0.91 11.28 -13.13
CA TYR A 449 -0.96 9.96 -12.51
C TYR A 449 0.26 9.15 -12.93
N ILE A 450 0.93 8.51 -11.98
CA ILE A 450 2.03 7.57 -12.25
C ILE A 450 1.72 6.19 -11.69
N SER A 451 1.85 5.16 -12.52
CA SER A 451 1.71 3.78 -12.05
C SER A 451 2.99 3.31 -11.36
N GLN A 452 2.86 2.51 -10.31
CA GLN A 452 3.98 1.89 -9.60
C GLN A 452 4.85 1.06 -10.55
N ARG A 453 4.28 0.48 -11.61
CA ARG A 453 5.06 -0.26 -12.61
C ARG A 453 6.10 0.62 -13.32
N GLU A 454 5.79 1.91 -13.51
CA GLU A 454 6.65 2.87 -14.20
C GLU A 454 7.59 3.55 -13.21
N ALA A 455 7.11 3.81 -11.98
CA ALA A 455 7.85 4.54 -10.97
C ALA A 455 8.84 3.66 -10.18
N ARG A 456 8.45 2.41 -9.85
CA ARG A 456 9.22 1.46 -9.04
C ARG A 456 8.90 0.01 -9.45
N PRO A 457 9.47 -0.48 -10.57
CA PRO A 457 9.26 -1.86 -11.04
C PRO A 457 9.56 -2.93 -9.98
N SER A 458 10.53 -2.71 -9.10
CA SER A 458 10.87 -3.62 -8.00
C SER A 458 9.71 -3.81 -7.03
N LEU A 459 9.01 -2.73 -6.69
CA LEU A 459 7.82 -2.78 -5.84
C LEU A 459 6.65 -3.47 -6.57
N HIS A 460 6.45 -3.13 -7.84
CA HIS A 460 5.38 -3.73 -8.66
C HIS A 460 5.60 -5.24 -8.86
N SER A 461 6.85 -5.71 -8.92
CA SER A 461 7.18 -7.13 -9.05
C SER A 461 6.66 -8.02 -7.90
N LEU A 462 6.22 -7.42 -6.79
CA LEU A 462 5.68 -8.12 -5.63
C LEU A 462 4.18 -8.42 -5.72
N VAL A 463 3.47 -7.96 -6.76
CA VAL A 463 2.01 -8.12 -6.89
C VAL A 463 1.60 -9.60 -6.72
N ASP A 464 2.28 -10.49 -7.45
CA ASP A 464 1.94 -11.91 -7.47
C ASP A 464 2.25 -12.58 -6.11
N LEU A 465 3.45 -12.33 -5.55
CA LEU A 465 3.79 -12.81 -4.21
C LEU A 465 2.76 -12.35 -3.17
N ARG A 466 2.30 -11.09 -3.26
CA ARG A 466 1.31 -10.51 -2.34
C ARG A 466 -0.07 -11.17 -2.47
N GLU A 467 -0.39 -11.79 -3.60
CA GLU A 467 -1.64 -12.52 -3.78
C GLU A 467 -1.64 -13.78 -2.91
N HIS A 468 -0.50 -14.46 -2.86
CA HIS A 468 -0.30 -15.70 -2.10
C HIS A 468 -0.17 -15.51 -0.57
N ILE A 469 0.13 -14.32 -0.07
CA ILE A 469 0.26 -14.09 1.39
C ILE A 469 -1.04 -13.63 2.06
N LYS A 470 -2.07 -13.25 1.30
CA LYS A 470 -3.39 -12.73 1.74
C LYS A 470 -3.40 -11.45 2.59
N LYS A 471 -2.26 -11.01 3.11
CA LYS A 471 -2.15 -9.85 4.00
C LYS A 471 -1.33 -8.76 3.34
N ARG A 472 -1.51 -7.53 3.81
CA ARG A 472 -0.75 -6.38 3.31
C ARG A 472 0.71 -6.47 3.79
N PRO A 473 1.70 -6.15 2.95
CA PRO A 473 3.06 -5.85 3.37
C PRO A 473 3.23 -5.00 4.63
N PRO A 474 4.40 -4.95 5.30
CA PRO A 474 4.94 -3.67 5.73
C PRO A 474 5.04 -2.67 4.56
N ILE A 475 5.45 -3.17 3.38
CA ILE A 475 5.64 -2.38 2.16
C ILE A 475 4.35 -1.70 1.66
N ALA A 476 3.19 -2.27 1.98
CA ALA A 476 1.89 -1.70 1.65
C ALA A 476 1.60 -0.39 2.41
N THR A 477 2.33 -0.14 3.50
CA THR A 477 2.30 1.12 4.23
C THR A 477 3.22 2.14 3.57
N THR A 478 4.46 1.74 3.24
CA THR A 478 5.50 2.63 2.75
C THR A 478 5.35 2.99 1.28
N GLU A 479 4.76 2.13 0.44
CA GLU A 479 4.55 2.40 -0.99
C GLU A 479 3.71 3.66 -1.24
N LYS A 480 2.85 4.03 -0.29
CA LYS A 480 1.96 5.19 -0.35
C LYS A 480 2.62 6.52 -0.01
N VAL A 481 3.77 6.49 0.66
CA VAL A 481 4.51 7.70 1.07
C VAL A 481 5.77 7.91 0.25
N GLN A 482 5.97 7.07 -0.78
CA GLN A 482 7.05 7.21 -1.74
C GLN A 482 6.93 8.55 -2.47
N ARG A 483 8.07 9.19 -2.71
CA ARG A 483 8.17 10.40 -3.53
C ARG A 483 8.76 10.02 -4.87
N TYR A 484 7.94 10.05 -5.93
CA TYR A 484 8.40 9.69 -7.28
C TYR A 484 8.93 10.87 -8.10
N ILE A 485 8.56 12.09 -7.70
CA ILE A 485 8.95 13.36 -8.35
C ILE A 485 9.17 14.39 -7.24
N LYS A 486 10.22 15.20 -7.35
CA LYS A 486 10.51 16.29 -6.41
C LYS A 486 9.96 17.62 -6.94
N GLU A 487 9.47 18.50 -6.06
CA GLU A 487 9.34 19.92 -6.40
C GLU A 487 10.72 20.62 -6.48
N PHE A 488 10.79 21.75 -7.20
CA PHE A 488 12.00 22.55 -7.42
C PHE A 488 12.42 23.38 -6.20
#